data_AF-A0A951EG83-F1
#
_entry.id   AF-A0A951EG83-F1
#
_cell.length_a   1.000
_cell.length_b   1.000
_cell.length_c   1.000
_cell.angle_alpha   90.00
_cell.angle_beta   90.00
_cell.angle_gamma   90.00
#
_symmetry.space_group_name_H-M   'P 1'
#
loop_
_entity.id
_entity.type
_entity.pdbx_description
1 polymer ?
#
loop_
_entity_poly.entity_id
_entity_poly.type
_entity_poly.pdbx_seq_one_letter_code
_entity_poly.pdbx_strand_id
1 'polypeptide(L)'
;FLKQALIALAPDPSRLQRPVSDSDFAEVTAPLWAYLDALRPCLWRGGRAYPDNQAALRPLLADDEIDLAFAFDPSAASAAIASRELPETVRSYVLDGGTIGNANFVAIPFNAAHKAAAMVVADFLLSPEAQARKQDPKVWGGFTVLSMDRLSPADRARFAALDLGIATPSLAELGTPLPEPHPSWMTRIIEDWRKRYAAN
;
A
#
# COMPACT_ATOMS: atom_id res chain seq x y z
N PHE A 1 -2.72 -5.25 5.74
CA PHE A 1 -3.18 -6.65 5.76
C PHE A 1 -4.65 -6.80 6.19
N LEU A 2 -5.04 -6.57 7.45
CA LEU A 2 -6.42 -6.87 7.92
C LEU A 2 -7.54 -6.24 7.09
N LYS A 3 -7.41 -4.96 6.68
CA LYS A 3 -8.35 -4.30 5.75
C LYS A 3 -8.51 -5.09 4.44
N GLN A 4 -7.38 -5.43 3.83
CA GLN A 4 -7.34 -6.11 2.54
C GLN A 4 -8.02 -7.48 2.64
N ALA A 5 -7.68 -8.26 3.68
CA ALA A 5 -8.31 -9.55 3.93
C ALA A 5 -9.82 -9.41 4.18
N LEU A 6 -10.24 -8.38 4.93
CA LEU A 6 -11.67 -8.12 5.14
C LEU A 6 -12.39 -7.80 3.84
N ILE A 7 -11.84 -6.95 2.97
CA ILE A 7 -12.45 -6.63 1.68
C ILE A 7 -12.58 -7.89 0.82
N ALA A 8 -11.54 -8.72 0.80
CA ALA A 8 -11.52 -9.94 -0.01
C ALA A 8 -12.47 -11.04 0.48
N LEU A 9 -12.76 -11.08 1.80
CA LEU A 9 -13.51 -12.16 2.43
C LEU A 9 -14.92 -11.78 2.88
N ALA A 10 -15.23 -10.47 2.96
CA ALA A 10 -16.55 -10.01 3.34
C ALA A 10 -17.59 -10.50 2.32
N PRO A 11 -18.73 -11.07 2.75
CA PRO A 11 -19.78 -11.54 1.83
C PRO A 11 -20.35 -10.42 0.95
N ASP A 12 -20.38 -9.20 1.49
CA ASP A 12 -20.75 -7.98 0.78
C ASP A 12 -19.77 -6.84 1.17
N PRO A 13 -18.75 -6.57 0.33
CA PRO A 13 -17.78 -5.50 0.57
C PRO A 13 -18.40 -4.09 0.57
N SER A 14 -19.59 -3.89 0.01
CA SER A 14 -20.23 -2.56 -0.02
C SER A 14 -20.61 -2.07 1.39
N ARG A 15 -20.87 -3.00 2.32
CA ARG A 15 -21.12 -2.70 3.75
C ARG A 15 -19.93 -2.03 4.41
N LEU A 16 -18.72 -2.32 3.95
CA LEU A 16 -17.48 -1.75 4.49
C LEU A 16 -17.37 -0.24 4.23
N GLN A 17 -18.15 0.31 3.29
CA GLN A 17 -18.15 1.74 2.97
C GLN A 17 -19.02 2.58 3.92
N ARG A 18 -19.78 1.93 4.81
CA ARG A 18 -20.62 2.60 5.81
C ARG A 18 -20.03 2.43 7.22
N PRO A 19 -20.41 3.27 8.18
CA PRO A 19 -20.07 3.06 9.58
C PRO A 19 -20.36 1.65 10.04
N VAL A 20 -19.48 1.11 10.88
CA VAL A 20 -19.61 -0.26 11.42
C VAL A 20 -20.86 -0.42 12.30
N SER A 21 -21.39 0.69 12.83
CA SER A 21 -22.67 0.74 13.56
C SER A 21 -23.86 0.36 12.69
N ASP A 22 -23.74 0.53 11.38
CA ASP A 22 -24.83 0.35 10.41
C ASP A 22 -24.77 -1.06 9.79
N SER A 23 -24.00 -1.96 10.41
CA SER A 23 -23.76 -3.32 9.93
C SER A 23 -23.69 -4.31 11.09
N ASP A 24 -24.10 -5.55 10.83
CA ASP A 24 -23.72 -6.67 11.68
C ASP A 24 -22.22 -6.97 11.52
N PHE A 25 -21.43 -6.53 12.50
CA PHE A 25 -19.99 -6.74 12.52
C PHE A 25 -19.60 -8.21 12.64
N ALA A 26 -20.36 -9.01 13.41
CA ALA A 26 -20.03 -10.40 13.64
C ALA A 26 -20.22 -11.21 12.36
N GLU A 27 -21.32 -10.97 11.65
CA GLU A 27 -21.59 -11.57 10.33
C GLU A 27 -20.50 -11.20 9.31
N VAL A 28 -20.19 -9.90 9.17
CA VAL A 28 -19.25 -9.42 8.14
C VAL A 28 -17.82 -9.89 8.40
N THR A 29 -17.40 -10.00 9.65
CA THR A 29 -16.02 -10.38 9.99
C THR A 29 -15.82 -11.88 10.24
N ALA A 30 -16.89 -12.68 10.30
CA ALA A 30 -16.77 -14.12 10.53
C ALA A 30 -15.85 -14.82 9.51
N PRO A 31 -15.94 -14.55 8.18
CA PRO A 31 -15.01 -15.14 7.21
C PRO A 31 -13.54 -14.71 7.42
N LEU A 32 -13.31 -13.46 7.84
CA LEU A 32 -11.97 -12.96 8.17
C LEU A 32 -11.36 -13.77 9.30
N TRP A 33 -12.09 -13.98 10.40
CA TRP A 33 -11.56 -14.70 11.56
C TRP A 33 -11.27 -16.17 11.24
N ALA A 34 -12.18 -16.84 10.54
CA ALA A 34 -11.97 -18.22 10.08
C ALA A 34 -10.71 -18.33 9.20
N TYR A 35 -10.49 -17.36 8.31
CA TYR A 35 -9.29 -17.31 7.49
C TYR A 35 -8.02 -17.07 8.31
N LEU A 36 -8.03 -16.12 9.26
CA LEU A 36 -6.86 -15.85 10.11
C LEU A 36 -6.49 -17.04 10.99
N ASP A 37 -7.48 -17.77 11.52
CA ASP A 37 -7.27 -18.99 12.30
C ASP A 37 -6.59 -20.08 11.45
N ALA A 38 -7.02 -20.24 10.20
CA ALA A 38 -6.42 -21.18 9.25
C ALA A 38 -5.03 -20.74 8.77
N LEU A 39 -4.79 -19.43 8.62
CA LEU A 39 -3.52 -18.87 8.16
C LEU A 39 -2.43 -18.92 9.24
N ARG A 40 -2.81 -18.78 10.52
CA ARG A 40 -1.88 -18.60 11.65
C ARG A 40 -0.73 -19.61 11.69
N PRO A 41 -0.93 -20.93 11.48
CA PRO A 41 0.17 -21.90 11.48
C PRO A 41 1.23 -21.66 10.39
N CYS A 42 0.84 -21.01 9.29
CA CYS A 42 1.72 -20.68 8.16
C CYS A 42 2.43 -19.33 8.32
N LEU A 43 2.07 -18.52 9.32
CA LEU A 43 2.73 -17.25 9.57
C LEU A 43 4.13 -17.47 10.16
N TRP A 44 4.99 -16.48 9.99
CA TRP A 44 6.32 -16.47 10.61
C TRP A 44 6.25 -16.85 12.10
N ARG A 45 7.10 -17.81 12.51
CA ARG A 45 7.10 -18.40 13.86
C ARG A 45 5.74 -18.96 14.32
N GLY A 46 4.91 -19.44 13.39
CA GLY A 46 3.58 -19.98 13.66
C GLY A 46 2.60 -18.94 14.22
N GLY A 47 2.78 -17.66 13.86
CA GLY A 47 1.95 -16.56 14.33
C GLY A 47 2.06 -16.28 15.83
N ARG A 48 3.19 -16.64 16.44
CA ARG A 48 3.56 -16.29 17.84
C ARG A 48 4.36 -14.99 17.93
N ALA A 49 4.87 -14.50 16.80
CA ALA A 49 5.56 -13.23 16.71
C ALA A 49 5.19 -12.58 15.37
N TYR A 50 5.16 -11.25 15.35
CA TYR A 50 4.90 -10.46 14.17
C TYR A 50 6.02 -9.43 14.02
N PRO A 51 6.54 -9.19 12.81
CA PRO A 51 7.49 -8.12 12.57
C PRO A 51 6.87 -6.76 12.91
N ASP A 52 7.64 -5.89 13.60
CA ASP A 52 7.13 -4.62 14.13
C ASP A 52 6.67 -3.64 13.04
N ASN A 53 7.27 -3.72 11.86
CA ASN A 53 7.02 -2.82 10.75
C ASN A 53 7.47 -3.43 9.41
N GLN A 54 7.21 -2.71 8.33
CA GLN A 54 7.55 -3.10 6.98
C GLN A 54 9.05 -3.33 6.77
N ALA A 55 9.91 -2.49 7.35
CA ALA A 55 11.37 -2.63 7.19
C ALA A 55 11.88 -3.93 7.83
N ALA A 56 11.28 -4.36 8.94
CA ALA A 56 11.61 -5.62 9.59
C ALA A 56 11.23 -6.87 8.77
N LEU A 57 10.31 -6.77 7.79
CA LEU A 57 10.00 -7.88 6.88
C LEU A 57 11.10 -8.16 5.86
N ARG A 58 11.92 -7.16 5.53
CA ARG A 58 12.92 -7.27 4.46
C ARG A 58 14.04 -8.27 4.76
N PRO A 59 14.73 -8.23 5.92
CA PRO A 59 15.74 -9.24 6.23
C PRO A 59 15.12 -10.64 6.32
N LEU A 60 13.89 -10.78 6.83
CA LEU A 60 13.20 -12.07 6.88
C LEU A 60 12.96 -12.65 5.48
N LEU A 61 12.62 -11.79 4.50
CA LEU A 61 12.47 -12.22 3.11
C LEU A 61 13.84 -12.53 2.47
N ALA A 62 14.89 -11.78 2.82
CA ALA A 62 16.25 -12.02 2.32
C ALA A 62 16.86 -13.34 2.83
N ASP A 63 16.51 -13.72 4.07
CA ASP A 63 16.99 -14.92 4.76
C ASP A 63 16.08 -16.15 4.51
N ASP A 64 15.12 -16.06 3.57
CA ASP A 64 14.12 -17.11 3.26
C ASP A 64 13.29 -17.55 4.49
N GLU A 65 13.13 -16.69 5.51
CA GLU A 65 12.26 -16.97 6.67
C GLU A 65 10.76 -16.75 6.35
N ILE A 66 10.46 -15.96 5.32
CA ILE A 66 9.12 -15.71 4.79
C ILE A 66 9.15 -15.66 3.26
N ASP A 67 8.07 -16.12 2.62
CA ASP A 67 7.93 -16.03 1.15
C ASP A 67 7.35 -14.68 0.68
N LEU A 68 6.65 -13.97 1.58
CA LEU A 68 5.87 -12.77 1.27
C LEU A 68 6.15 -11.65 2.26
N ALA A 69 6.49 -10.48 1.72
CA ALA A 69 6.58 -9.22 2.47
C ALA A 69 5.60 -8.19 1.91
N PHE A 70 5.19 -7.25 2.76
CA PHE A 70 4.31 -6.15 2.34
C PHE A 70 5.15 -4.93 1.94
N ALA A 71 4.68 -4.21 0.92
CA ALA A 71 5.20 -2.91 0.57
C ALA A 71 4.10 -1.89 0.30
N PHE A 72 4.34 -0.64 0.71
CA PHE A 72 3.46 0.49 0.39
C PHE A 72 3.81 1.15 -0.94
N ASP A 73 5.10 1.17 -1.29
CA ASP A 73 5.59 1.78 -2.53
C ASP A 73 5.83 0.71 -3.60
N PRO A 74 5.33 0.87 -4.84
CA PRO A 74 5.54 -0.09 -5.93
C PRO A 74 7.02 -0.36 -6.25
N SER A 75 7.89 0.62 -6.02
CA SER A 75 9.33 0.51 -6.30
C SER A 75 10.14 -0.14 -5.18
N ALA A 76 9.52 -0.48 -4.04
CA ALA A 76 10.25 -0.89 -2.84
C ALA A 76 11.12 -2.14 -3.05
N ALA A 77 10.63 -3.12 -3.80
CA ALA A 77 11.38 -4.34 -4.12
C ALA A 77 12.59 -4.03 -5.02
N SER A 78 12.40 -3.24 -6.08
CA SER A 78 13.49 -2.82 -6.98
C SER A 78 14.56 -2.01 -6.25
N ALA A 79 14.14 -1.10 -5.36
CA ALA A 79 15.07 -0.31 -4.55
C ALA A 79 15.92 -1.20 -3.63
N ALA A 80 15.30 -2.19 -2.97
CA ALA A 80 16.00 -3.15 -2.12
C ALA A 80 16.93 -4.09 -2.91
N ILE A 81 16.56 -4.48 -4.14
CA ILE A 81 17.44 -5.23 -5.04
C ILE A 81 18.66 -4.37 -5.43
N ALA A 82 18.43 -3.11 -5.79
CA ALA A 82 19.51 -2.18 -6.15
C ALA A 82 20.49 -1.92 -4.98
N SER A 83 20.00 -1.92 -3.74
CA SER A 83 20.84 -1.82 -2.53
C SER A 83 21.44 -3.15 -2.05
N ARG A 84 21.17 -4.26 -2.77
CA ARG A 84 21.59 -5.63 -2.43
C ARG A 84 21.03 -6.15 -1.11
N GLU A 85 19.91 -5.59 -0.66
CA GLU A 85 19.15 -6.09 0.50
C GLU A 85 18.24 -7.27 0.14
N LEU A 86 17.86 -7.41 -1.14
CA LEU A 86 17.05 -8.52 -1.65
C LEU A 86 17.67 -9.12 -2.92
N PRO A 87 17.48 -10.43 -3.17
CA PRO A 87 17.97 -11.07 -4.38
C PRO A 87 17.17 -10.64 -5.62
N GLU A 88 17.82 -10.70 -6.79
CA GLU A 88 17.20 -10.34 -8.09
C GLU A 88 16.02 -11.22 -8.50
N THR A 89 15.71 -12.28 -7.74
CA THR A 89 14.56 -13.17 -7.95
C THR A 89 13.26 -12.63 -7.34
N VAL A 90 13.32 -11.67 -6.41
CA VAL A 90 12.12 -11.11 -5.77
C VAL A 90 11.30 -10.30 -6.78
N ARG A 91 9.98 -10.50 -6.78
CA ARG A 91 9.04 -9.73 -7.62
C ARG A 91 7.91 -9.18 -6.77
N SER A 92 7.44 -8.00 -7.15
CA SER A 92 6.20 -7.44 -6.62
C SER A 92 5.01 -7.97 -7.42
N TYR A 93 3.89 -8.18 -6.74
CA TYR A 93 2.62 -8.53 -7.39
C TYR A 93 1.46 -7.92 -6.61
N VAL A 94 0.29 -7.87 -7.25
CA VAL A 94 -0.98 -7.49 -6.64
C VAL A 94 -1.92 -8.69 -6.63
N LEU A 95 -2.92 -8.68 -5.74
CA LEU A 95 -3.94 -9.71 -5.72
C LEU A 95 -4.88 -9.57 -6.92
N ASP A 96 -5.40 -10.68 -7.44
CA ASP A 96 -6.33 -10.69 -8.59
C ASP A 96 -7.58 -9.81 -8.36
N GLY A 97 -8.06 -9.76 -7.10
CA GLY A 97 -9.17 -8.90 -6.69
C GLY A 97 -8.80 -7.43 -6.49
N GLY A 98 -7.57 -7.03 -6.80
CA GLY A 98 -7.01 -5.72 -6.53
C GLY A 98 -6.46 -5.56 -5.10
N THR A 99 -5.74 -4.48 -4.88
CA THR A 99 -5.24 -4.07 -3.56
C THR A 99 -5.81 -2.70 -3.19
N ILE A 100 -5.88 -2.43 -1.89
CA ILE A 100 -6.23 -1.09 -1.40
C ILE A 100 -5.23 -0.09 -1.97
N GLY A 101 -5.74 0.88 -2.72
CA GLY A 101 -4.95 1.99 -3.23
C GLY A 101 -5.18 3.23 -2.39
N ASN A 102 -4.11 3.93 -2.04
CA ASN A 102 -4.18 5.22 -1.39
C ASN A 102 -3.42 6.28 -2.22
N ALA A 103 -3.79 7.53 -2.01
CA ALA A 103 -3.05 8.67 -2.52
C ALA A 103 -2.57 9.50 -1.34
N ASN A 104 -1.37 10.05 -1.47
CA ASN A 104 -0.87 11.06 -0.54
C ASN A 104 -1.39 12.43 -0.98
N PHE A 105 -1.86 13.23 -0.02
CA PHE A 105 -2.41 14.56 -0.29
C PHE A 105 -1.49 15.65 0.27
N VAL A 106 -1.33 16.73 -0.49
CA VAL A 106 -0.72 17.97 -0.02
C VAL A 106 -1.85 18.92 0.36
N ALA A 107 -1.87 19.37 1.62
CA ALA A 107 -2.90 20.26 2.14
C ALA A 107 -2.31 21.57 2.66
N ILE A 108 -3.05 22.67 2.49
CA ILE A 108 -2.71 23.98 3.05
C ILE A 108 -3.67 24.25 4.22
N PRO A 109 -3.18 24.32 5.47
CA PRO A 109 -4.04 24.60 6.63
C PRO A 109 -4.78 25.93 6.49
N PHE A 110 -6.02 25.99 7.01
CA PHE A 110 -6.86 27.19 6.91
C PHE A 110 -6.22 28.44 7.55
N ASN A 111 -5.31 28.25 8.50
CA ASN A 111 -4.58 29.28 9.23
C ASN A 111 -3.10 29.42 8.79
N ALA A 112 -2.71 28.89 7.64
CA ALA A 112 -1.34 29.03 7.13
C ALA A 112 -0.94 30.51 7.00
N ALA A 113 0.19 30.89 7.61
CA ALA A 113 0.69 32.26 7.59
C ALA A 113 1.04 32.77 6.18
N HIS A 114 1.37 31.86 5.24
CA HIS A 114 1.80 32.18 3.88
C HIS A 114 1.04 31.36 2.82
N LYS A 115 -0.29 31.51 2.75
CA LYS A 115 -1.15 30.74 1.83
C LYS A 115 -0.72 30.83 0.36
N ALA A 116 -0.45 32.03 -0.14
CA ALA A 116 -0.08 32.24 -1.54
C ALA A 116 1.22 31.49 -1.89
N ALA A 117 2.24 31.55 -1.03
CA ALA A 117 3.49 30.82 -1.24
C ALA A 117 3.27 29.30 -1.17
N ALA A 118 2.44 28.81 -0.25
CA ALA A 118 2.10 27.40 -0.17
C ALA A 118 1.38 26.88 -1.43
N MET A 119 0.53 27.71 -2.05
CA MET A 119 -0.12 27.36 -3.33
C MET A 119 0.89 27.23 -4.48
N VAL A 120 1.91 28.09 -4.53
CA VAL A 120 2.99 27.98 -5.54
C VAL A 120 3.77 26.67 -5.36
N VAL A 121 4.05 26.27 -4.12
CA VAL A 121 4.71 24.98 -3.86
C VAL A 121 3.81 23.81 -4.27
N ALA A 122 2.51 23.86 -3.97
CA ALA A 122 1.57 22.81 -4.38
C ALA A 122 1.47 22.68 -5.91
N ASP A 123 1.45 23.80 -6.63
CA ASP A 123 1.48 23.82 -8.09
C ASP A 123 2.78 23.23 -8.65
N PHE A 124 3.93 23.64 -8.10
CA PHE A 124 5.22 23.06 -8.47
C PHE A 124 5.29 21.55 -8.23
N LEU A 125 4.76 21.06 -7.12
CA LEU A 125 4.73 19.62 -6.83
C LEU A 125 3.92 18.83 -7.87
N LEU A 126 2.99 19.46 -8.60
CA LEU A 126 2.24 18.86 -9.70
C LEU A 126 2.91 19.07 -11.08
N SER A 127 4.08 19.71 -11.15
CA SER A 127 4.83 19.81 -12.41
C SER A 127 5.30 18.43 -12.90
N PRO A 128 5.36 18.20 -14.23
CA PRO A 128 5.92 16.96 -14.79
C PRO A 128 7.33 16.67 -14.31
N GLU A 129 8.18 17.69 -14.13
CA GLU A 129 9.55 17.55 -13.65
C GLU A 129 9.60 17.06 -12.21
N ALA A 130 8.82 17.66 -11.31
CA ALA A 130 8.77 17.24 -9.90
C ALA A 130 8.21 15.82 -9.77
N GLN A 131 7.17 15.49 -10.56
CA GLN A 131 6.54 14.18 -10.53
C GLN A 131 7.44 13.09 -11.14
N ALA A 132 8.16 13.37 -12.23
CA ALA A 132 9.13 12.43 -12.78
C ALA A 132 10.29 12.19 -11.80
N ARG A 133 10.78 13.25 -11.13
CA ARG A 133 11.80 13.11 -10.07
C ARG A 133 11.30 12.29 -8.88
N LYS A 134 10.04 12.46 -8.48
CA LYS A 134 9.40 11.65 -7.43
C LYS A 134 9.32 10.18 -7.85
N GLN A 135 8.99 9.91 -9.10
CA GLN A 135 8.83 8.55 -9.60
C GLN A 135 10.15 7.81 -9.85
N ASP A 136 11.28 8.52 -9.97
CA ASP A 136 12.60 7.91 -10.06
C ASP A 136 12.92 7.10 -8.78
N PRO A 137 13.11 5.77 -8.87
CA PRO A 137 13.45 4.93 -7.72
C PRO A 137 14.75 5.31 -7.02
N LYS A 138 15.67 6.01 -7.72
CA LYS A 138 16.93 6.50 -7.14
C LYS A 138 16.73 7.70 -6.21
N VAL A 139 15.53 8.29 -6.22
CA VAL A 139 15.18 9.47 -5.40
C VAL A 139 14.09 9.13 -4.40
N TRP A 140 12.94 8.64 -4.88
CA TRP A 140 11.80 8.30 -4.03
C TRP A 140 11.07 7.07 -4.56
N GLY A 141 10.75 7.01 -5.86
CA GLY A 141 10.08 5.85 -6.49
C GLY A 141 8.55 5.84 -6.38
N GLY A 142 7.95 6.92 -5.88
CA GLY A 142 6.50 7.05 -5.77
C GLY A 142 5.88 7.46 -7.10
N PHE A 143 4.86 6.72 -7.55
CA PHE A 143 4.23 6.97 -8.85
C PHE A 143 3.62 8.36 -8.98
N THR A 144 3.61 8.88 -10.20
CA THR A 144 2.99 10.16 -10.54
C THR A 144 1.48 10.12 -10.36
N VAL A 145 0.91 11.28 -10.03
CA VAL A 145 -0.55 11.51 -10.02
C VAL A 145 -1.05 12.19 -11.30
N LEU A 146 -0.16 12.45 -12.26
CA LEU A 146 -0.51 13.14 -13.50
C LEU A 146 -1.20 12.21 -14.50
N SER A 147 -2.19 12.75 -15.20
CA SER A 147 -2.81 12.07 -16.35
C SER A 147 -1.84 12.08 -17.53
N MET A 148 -1.18 10.95 -17.78
CA MET A 148 -0.11 10.82 -18.78
C MET A 148 -0.54 11.18 -20.21
N ASP A 149 -1.81 10.93 -20.54
CA ASP A 149 -2.44 11.27 -21.82
C ASP A 149 -2.58 12.78 -22.02
N ARG A 150 -2.68 13.56 -20.95
CA ARG A 150 -2.80 15.02 -20.98
C ARG A 150 -1.47 15.77 -21.04
N LEU A 151 -0.35 15.07 -20.87
CA LEU A 151 0.98 15.66 -20.89
C LEU A 151 1.45 16.00 -22.32
N SER A 152 2.45 16.87 -22.45
CA SER A 152 3.13 17.04 -23.74
C SER A 152 3.96 15.79 -24.09
N PRO A 153 4.34 15.58 -25.37
CA PRO A 153 5.25 14.48 -25.74
C PRO A 153 6.59 14.53 -24.99
N ALA A 154 7.14 15.74 -24.78
CA ALA A 154 8.40 15.92 -24.07
C ALA A 154 8.27 15.52 -22.58
N ASP A 155 7.17 15.91 -21.93
CA ASP A 155 6.91 15.55 -20.55
C ASP A 155 6.71 14.05 -20.39
N ARG A 156 5.92 13.41 -21.28
CA ARG A 156 5.75 11.95 -21.28
C ARG A 156 7.08 11.20 -21.41
N ALA A 157 7.97 11.69 -22.27
CA ALA A 157 9.28 11.08 -22.48
C ALA A 157 10.13 11.05 -21.19
N ARG A 158 9.95 12.01 -20.27
CA ARG A 158 10.66 12.01 -18.98
C ARG A 158 10.30 10.79 -18.13
N PHE A 159 9.04 10.39 -18.10
CA PHE A 159 8.58 9.22 -17.36
C PHE A 159 8.99 7.92 -18.07
N ALA A 160 8.88 7.88 -19.39
CA ALA A 160 9.27 6.71 -20.18
C ALA A 160 10.78 6.40 -20.11
N ALA A 161 11.60 7.40 -19.82
CA ALA A 161 13.05 7.25 -19.65
C ALA A 161 13.47 6.73 -18.27
N LEU A 162 12.53 6.62 -17.31
CA LEU A 162 12.85 6.13 -15.97
C LEU A 162 13.08 4.62 -15.99
N ASP A 163 14.23 4.19 -15.49
CA ASP A 163 14.44 2.80 -15.10
C ASP A 163 13.76 2.55 -13.76
N LEU A 164 12.58 1.94 -13.80
CA LEU A 164 11.80 1.63 -12.62
C LEU A 164 12.37 0.42 -11.85
N GLY A 165 13.28 -0.35 -12.45
CA GLY A 165 13.84 -1.56 -11.88
C GLY A 165 12.98 -2.81 -12.08
N ILE A 166 13.63 -3.97 -12.00
CA ILE A 166 13.11 -5.28 -12.45
C ILE A 166 11.90 -5.81 -11.66
N ALA A 167 11.64 -5.27 -10.48
CA ALA A 167 10.59 -5.72 -9.56
C ALA A 167 9.53 -4.64 -9.31
N THR A 168 9.51 -3.58 -10.11
CA THR A 168 8.50 -2.52 -10.02
C THR A 168 7.40 -2.79 -11.03
N PRO A 169 6.15 -3.05 -10.60
CA PRO A 169 5.05 -3.29 -11.51
C PRO A 169 4.68 -2.00 -12.24
N SER A 170 4.28 -2.11 -13.49
CA SER A 170 3.67 -1.00 -14.24
C SER A 170 2.34 -0.57 -13.62
N LEU A 171 1.88 0.63 -13.96
CA LEU A 171 0.54 1.10 -13.56
C LEU A 171 -0.58 0.16 -14.01
N ALA A 172 -0.42 -0.49 -15.17
CA ALA A 172 -1.39 -1.46 -15.66
C ALA A 172 -1.41 -2.75 -14.81
N GLU A 173 -0.23 -3.23 -14.40
CA GLU A 173 -0.09 -4.42 -13.55
C GLU A 173 -0.58 -4.19 -12.12
N LEU A 174 -0.57 -2.95 -11.62
CA LEU A 174 -1.16 -2.61 -10.32
C LEU A 174 -2.70 -2.76 -10.30
N GLY A 175 -3.35 -2.79 -11.47
CA GLY A 175 -4.78 -3.00 -11.58
C GLY A 175 -5.64 -1.86 -11.04
N THR A 176 -6.90 -2.16 -10.70
CA THR A 176 -7.83 -1.18 -10.14
C THR A 176 -7.67 -1.11 -8.61
N PRO A 177 -7.39 0.08 -8.05
CA PRO A 177 -7.28 0.23 -6.61
C PRO A 177 -8.64 0.04 -5.92
N LEU A 178 -8.63 -0.65 -4.79
CA LEU A 178 -9.81 -0.82 -3.93
C LEU A 178 -9.92 0.36 -2.95
N PRO A 179 -11.13 0.84 -2.65
CA PRO A 179 -11.33 1.86 -1.63
C PRO A 179 -11.04 1.30 -0.24
N GLU A 180 -10.57 2.16 0.66
CA GLU A 180 -10.50 1.78 2.08
C GLU A 180 -11.90 1.56 2.68
N PRO A 181 -12.06 0.66 3.67
CA PRO A 181 -13.25 0.62 4.50
C PRO A 181 -13.44 1.93 5.27
N HIS A 182 -14.68 2.24 5.64
CA HIS A 182 -15.01 3.35 6.51
C HIS A 182 -14.17 3.27 7.81
N PRO A 183 -13.58 4.39 8.30
CA PRO A 183 -12.58 4.37 9.36
C PRO A 183 -12.99 3.63 10.64
N SER A 184 -14.29 3.62 10.97
CA SER A 184 -14.84 2.94 12.15
C SER A 184 -14.60 1.42 12.16
N TRP A 185 -14.48 0.78 10.98
CA TRP A 185 -14.22 -0.66 10.90
C TRP A 185 -12.86 -0.99 11.51
N MET A 186 -11.84 -0.16 11.27
CA MET A 186 -10.49 -0.44 11.71
C MET A 186 -10.31 -0.44 13.22
N THR A 187 -10.91 0.52 13.89
CA THR A 187 -10.88 0.60 15.34
C THR A 187 -11.37 -0.72 15.94
N ARG A 188 -12.51 -1.22 15.44
CA ARG A 188 -13.14 -2.44 15.96
C ARG A 188 -12.38 -3.72 15.57
N ILE A 189 -11.90 -3.81 14.33
CA ILE A 189 -11.12 -4.98 13.86
C ILE A 189 -9.81 -5.11 14.63
N ILE A 190 -9.09 -4.02 14.86
CA ILE A 190 -7.82 -4.05 15.59
C ILE A 190 -8.04 -4.49 17.04
N GLU A 191 -9.10 -4.00 17.68
CA GLU A 191 -9.46 -4.40 19.04
C GLU A 191 -9.73 -5.91 19.12
N ASP A 192 -10.55 -6.45 18.23
CA ASP A 192 -10.88 -7.88 18.22
C ASP A 192 -9.68 -8.75 17.81
N TRP A 193 -8.87 -8.30 16.86
CA TRP A 193 -7.64 -8.99 16.48
C TRP A 193 -6.68 -9.08 17.67
N ARG A 194 -6.51 -7.99 18.43
CA ARG A 194 -5.66 -8.00 19.64
C ARG A 194 -6.17 -8.97 20.70
N LYS A 195 -7.48 -8.97 20.96
CA LYS A 195 -8.10 -9.91 21.92
C LYS A 195 -7.87 -11.37 21.52
N ARG A 196 -7.91 -11.67 20.22
CA ARG A 196 -7.76 -13.03 19.69
C ARG A 196 -6.30 -13.49 19.61
N TYR A 197 -5.39 -12.59 19.25
CA TYR A 197 -4.04 -12.99 18.81
C TYR A 197 -2.88 -12.25 19.49
N ALA A 198 -3.09 -11.09 20.13
CA ALA A 198 -2.02 -10.35 20.78
C ALA A 198 -1.81 -10.73 22.25
N ALA A 199 -2.76 -11.46 22.85
CA ALA A 199 -2.64 -12.03 24.18
C ALA A 199 -2.24 -13.51 24.07
N ASN A 200 -0.99 -13.79 23.72
CA ASN A 200 -0.31 -15.08 23.93
C ASN A 200 1.19 -14.92 23.72
#